data_AF-A0A847ZD36-F1
#
_entry.id   AF-A0A847ZD36-F1
#
_cell.length_a   1.000
_cell.length_b   1.000
_cell.length_c   1.000
_cell.angle_alpha   90.00
_cell.angle_beta   90.00
_cell.angle_gamma   90.00
#
_symmetry.space_group_name_H-M   'P 1'
#
loop_
_entity.id
_entity.type
_entity.pdbx_description
1 polymer ?
#
loop_
_entity_poly.entity_id
_entity_poly.type
_entity_poly.pdbx_seq_one_letter_code
_entity_poly.pdbx_strand_id
1 'polypeptide(L)'
;MSNSSAKESRLPVLGINSLGRIGKLTLWHHVNRKYFKEIIVNQGRDIGMGMETIARLIEADATYGLLHRFLYGIKAQPCIQITDEKNGKMLIDGIPVTVLREQRNPMNIPWRQYGADIVVDCSGSFKDPTVPVDDKKGSIRGHLNGGAKAVIHSAPFKIKNKALSTPEDTTTLIYGINHTAFNPKKHLLISAASCTTTGLAHMVKPLLDNKETSTILTASMSTIHAVTNTQSVLDKLPKAGEKDIRKTRSILNNIILTSTGAAKALAEVIPEVKNIGFMGDSI
;
A
#
# COMPACT_ATOMS: atom_id res chain seq x y z
N MET A 1 -19.55 -10.18 43.64
CA MET A 1 -18.86 -10.88 42.55
C MET A 1 -19.46 -10.45 41.22
N SER A 2 -18.78 -9.58 40.50
CA SER A 2 -18.81 -9.55 39.02
C SER A 2 -17.66 -8.64 38.59
N ASN A 3 -16.50 -9.26 38.34
CA ASN A 3 -15.34 -8.60 37.76
C ASN A 3 -15.77 -7.98 36.43
N SER A 4 -15.97 -6.66 36.41
CA SER A 4 -15.81 -5.87 35.21
C SER A 4 -14.33 -5.91 34.86
N SER A 5 -13.90 -6.95 34.14
CA SER A 5 -12.53 -6.97 33.61
C SER A 5 -12.42 -5.78 32.67
N ALA A 6 -11.66 -4.78 33.09
CA ALA A 6 -11.18 -3.72 32.23
C ALA A 6 -10.72 -4.37 30.92
N LYS A 7 -11.33 -3.99 29.80
CA LYS A 7 -10.72 -4.22 28.49
C LYS A 7 -9.40 -3.46 28.53
N GLU A 8 -8.32 -4.13 28.91
CA GLU A 8 -6.98 -3.64 28.65
C GLU A 8 -6.97 -3.21 27.19
N SER A 9 -6.72 -1.93 26.95
CA SER A 9 -6.53 -1.37 25.62
C SER A 9 -5.22 -1.93 25.07
N ARG A 10 -5.21 -3.22 24.71
CA ARG A 10 -4.08 -3.85 24.04
C ARG A 10 -3.96 -3.14 22.70
N LEU A 11 -2.88 -2.37 22.57
CA LEU A 11 -2.51 -1.76 21.29
C LEU A 11 -2.58 -2.83 20.18
N PRO A 12 -3.12 -2.48 19.00
CA PRO A 12 -3.34 -3.45 17.94
C PRO A 12 -2.02 -4.00 17.37
N VAL A 13 -2.11 -5.10 16.63
CA VAL A 13 -1.02 -5.63 15.80
C VAL A 13 -1.31 -5.28 14.34
N LEU A 14 -0.29 -4.84 13.62
CA LEU A 14 -0.37 -4.53 12.19
C LEU A 14 0.22 -5.67 11.37
N GLY A 15 -0.48 -6.13 10.34
CA GLY A 15 0.09 -6.95 9.29
C GLY A 15 0.53 -6.10 8.09
N ILE A 16 1.69 -6.39 7.51
CA ILE A 16 2.16 -5.81 6.25
C ILE A 16 2.50 -6.97 5.32
N ASN A 17 1.86 -7.03 4.15
CA ASN A 17 2.20 -8.02 3.13
C ASN A 17 3.13 -7.42 2.08
N SER A 18 4.26 -8.09 1.86
CA SER A 18 5.41 -7.73 1.03
C SER A 18 6.30 -6.61 1.58
N LEU A 19 7.59 -6.92 1.77
CA LEU A 19 8.66 -5.97 2.09
C LEU A 19 9.25 -5.34 0.81
N GLY A 20 8.38 -4.90 -0.09
CA GLY A 20 8.77 -4.06 -1.24
C GLY A 20 9.04 -2.62 -0.83
N ARG A 21 9.16 -1.72 -1.82
CA ARG A 21 9.37 -0.27 -1.57
C ARG A 21 8.28 0.31 -0.66
N ILE A 22 7.01 0.06 -0.95
CA ILE A 22 5.89 0.59 -0.16
C ILE A 22 5.81 -0.09 1.21
N GLY A 23 5.93 -1.42 1.28
CA GLY A 23 5.88 -2.14 2.55
C GLY A 23 6.98 -1.72 3.52
N LYS A 24 8.20 -1.50 3.02
CA LYS A 24 9.32 -0.99 3.83
C LYS A 24 9.03 0.41 4.40
N LEU A 25 8.51 1.33 3.59
CA LEU A 25 8.20 2.68 4.07
C LEU A 25 6.98 2.71 5.00
N THR A 26 6.00 1.83 4.78
CA THR A 26 4.89 1.60 5.71
C THR A 26 5.40 1.10 7.06
N LEU A 27 6.36 0.16 7.05
CA LEU A 27 7.03 -0.31 8.27
C LEU A 27 7.75 0.84 8.99
N TRP A 28 8.59 1.61 8.27
CA TRP A 28 9.30 2.76 8.83
C TRP A 28 8.35 3.77 9.49
N HIS A 29 7.26 4.10 8.79
CA HIS A 29 6.25 5.03 9.29
C HIS A 29 5.61 4.55 10.59
N HIS A 30 5.24 3.28 10.66
CA HIS A 30 4.56 2.73 11.83
C HIS A 30 5.48 2.42 12.99
N VAL A 31 6.75 2.11 12.73
CA VAL A 31 7.81 2.06 13.73
C VAL A 31 7.97 3.44 14.39
N ASN A 32 8.09 4.50 13.59
CA ASN A 32 8.22 5.86 14.11
C ASN A 32 7.01 6.30 14.95
N ARG A 33 5.79 5.94 14.52
CA ARG A 33 4.56 6.33 15.22
C ARG A 33 4.33 5.58 16.53
N LYS A 34 5.00 4.44 16.76
CA LYS A 34 4.90 3.60 17.98
C LYS A 34 3.46 3.32 18.45
N TYR A 35 2.51 3.24 17.51
CA TYR A 35 1.10 3.01 17.81
C TYR A 35 0.74 1.53 17.95
N PHE A 36 1.39 0.67 17.15
CA PHE A 36 1.18 -0.78 17.19
C PHE A 36 2.16 -1.40 18.17
N LYS A 37 1.69 -2.37 18.99
CA LYS A 37 2.58 -3.10 19.90
C LYS A 37 3.54 -4.05 19.19
N GLU A 38 3.17 -4.49 17.99
CA GLU A 38 3.94 -5.40 17.15
C GLU A 38 3.52 -5.21 15.68
N ILE A 39 4.47 -5.41 14.77
CA ILE A 39 4.24 -5.39 13.33
C ILE A 39 4.68 -6.73 12.73
N ILE A 40 3.79 -7.38 12.00
CA ILE A 40 4.05 -8.65 11.33
C ILE A 40 4.22 -8.38 9.84
N VAL A 41 5.39 -8.69 9.29
CA VAL A 41 5.69 -8.49 7.88
C VAL A 41 5.74 -9.85 7.19
N ASN A 42 4.82 -10.11 6.26
CA ASN A 42 4.95 -11.27 5.39
C ASN A 42 5.77 -10.92 4.14
N GLN A 43 6.87 -11.63 3.92
CA GLN A 43 7.61 -11.59 2.66
C GLN A 43 7.33 -12.81 1.77
N GLY A 44 6.89 -13.92 2.37
CA GLY A 44 6.48 -15.13 1.64
C GLY A 44 7.61 -15.92 0.96
N ARG A 45 8.87 -15.59 1.23
CA ARG A 45 10.05 -16.37 0.86
C ARG A 45 11.25 -15.96 1.70
N ASP A 46 12.24 -16.84 1.80
CA ASP A 46 13.57 -16.44 2.24
C ASP A 46 14.22 -15.44 1.27
N ILE A 47 15.04 -14.56 1.84
CA ILE A 47 15.81 -13.55 1.12
C ILE A 47 17.28 -13.63 1.52
N GLY A 48 18.16 -13.72 0.53
CA GLY A 48 19.61 -13.62 0.73
C GLY A 48 20.13 -14.61 1.78
N MET A 49 20.96 -14.12 2.69
CA MET A 49 21.62 -14.92 3.73
C MET A 49 20.89 -14.88 5.08
N GLY A 50 19.56 -14.70 5.10
CA GLY A 50 18.78 -14.71 6.34
C GLY A 50 18.43 -13.32 6.88
N MET A 51 18.31 -13.22 8.20
CA MET A 51 17.72 -12.03 8.86
C MET A 51 18.61 -10.80 8.79
N GLU A 52 19.93 -10.95 8.71
CA GLU A 52 20.88 -9.84 8.51
C GLU A 52 20.62 -9.15 7.15
N THR A 53 20.34 -9.94 6.11
CA THR A 53 20.00 -9.39 4.79
C THR A 53 18.70 -8.60 4.87
N ILE A 54 17.69 -9.16 5.55
CA ILE A 54 16.38 -8.51 5.71
C ILE A 54 16.53 -7.22 6.52
N ALA A 55 17.25 -7.26 7.65
CA ALA A 55 17.54 -6.10 8.47
C ALA A 55 18.23 -5.00 7.67
N ARG A 56 19.22 -5.35 6.84
CA ARG A 56 19.92 -4.37 5.98
C ARG A 56 19.02 -3.78 4.91
N LEU A 57 18.15 -4.59 4.30
CA LEU A 57 17.16 -4.11 3.32
C LEU A 57 16.13 -3.19 3.95
N ILE A 58 15.72 -3.46 5.19
CA ILE A 58 14.86 -2.58 5.98
C ILE A 58 15.61 -1.30 6.32
N GLU A 59 16.87 -1.38 6.76
CA GLU A 59 17.64 -0.22 7.21
C GLU A 59 17.97 0.75 6.08
N ALA A 60 18.42 0.24 4.93
CA ALA A 60 18.98 1.08 3.88
C ALA A 60 17.96 1.40 2.78
N ASP A 61 17.91 2.67 2.40
CA ASP A 61 17.10 3.17 1.30
C ASP A 61 17.88 4.18 0.44
N ALA A 62 17.88 3.99 -0.88
CA ALA A 62 18.64 4.86 -1.78
C ALA A 62 18.07 6.29 -1.88
N THR A 63 16.78 6.50 -1.58
CA THR A 63 16.15 7.82 -1.61
C THR A 63 16.22 8.50 -0.25
N TYR A 64 15.93 7.74 0.82
CA TYR A 64 15.75 8.30 2.16
C TYR A 64 16.96 8.08 3.09
N GLY A 65 18.00 7.39 2.62
CA GLY A 65 19.18 7.06 3.42
C GLY A 65 18.94 5.89 4.36
N LEU A 66 19.55 5.94 5.55
CA LEU A 66 19.40 4.89 6.57
C LEU A 66 18.21 5.21 7.48
N LEU A 67 17.44 4.21 7.88
CA LEU A 67 16.26 4.33 8.73
C LEU A 67 16.47 5.26 9.93
N HIS A 68 17.50 4.98 10.74
CA HIS A 68 17.78 5.76 11.94
C HIS A 68 18.10 7.23 11.64
N ARG A 69 18.77 7.50 10.51
CA ARG A 69 19.08 8.87 10.07
C ARG A 69 17.85 9.58 9.51
N PHE A 70 16.97 8.84 8.83
CA PHE A 70 15.69 9.37 8.36
C PHE A 70 14.79 9.78 9.54
N LEU A 71 14.77 8.99 10.62
CA LEU A 71 13.94 9.27 11.79
C LEU A 71 14.53 10.38 12.70
N TYR A 72 15.84 10.35 12.95
CA TYR A 72 16.46 11.14 14.02
C TYR A 72 17.66 11.99 13.59
N GLY A 73 17.95 12.04 12.28
CA GLY A 73 19.02 12.86 11.71
C GLY A 73 20.39 12.18 11.67
N ILE A 74 21.38 12.88 11.11
CA ILE A 74 22.67 12.30 10.69
C ILE A 74 23.50 11.66 11.81
N LYS A 75 23.32 12.10 13.06
CA LYS A 75 24.07 11.60 14.24
C LYS A 75 23.43 10.36 14.88
N ALA A 76 22.25 9.96 14.42
CA ALA A 76 21.55 8.80 14.95
C ALA A 76 22.34 7.51 14.71
N GLN A 77 22.15 6.54 15.59
CA GLN A 77 22.77 5.22 15.51
C GLN A 77 21.79 4.17 14.98
N PRO A 78 22.26 3.08 14.37
CA PRO A 78 21.41 1.97 13.96
C PRO A 78 20.47 1.50 15.08
N CYS A 79 19.21 1.26 14.74
CA CYS A 79 18.16 0.93 15.70
C CYS A 79 17.47 -0.41 15.40
N ILE A 80 18.12 -1.30 14.62
CA ILE A 80 17.61 -2.65 14.31
C ILE A 80 18.42 -3.67 15.09
N GLN A 81 17.74 -4.53 15.83
CA GLN A 81 18.34 -5.63 16.57
C GLN A 81 17.61 -6.93 16.24
N ILE A 82 18.30 -7.90 15.67
CA ILE A 82 17.76 -9.25 15.48
C ILE A 82 17.68 -9.92 16.85
N THR A 83 16.50 -10.40 17.23
CA THR A 83 16.25 -11.02 18.54
C THR A 83 16.04 -12.52 18.43
N ASP A 84 15.60 -13.02 17.29
CA ASP A 84 15.46 -14.45 17.00
C ASP A 84 15.51 -14.68 15.49
N GLU A 85 16.65 -15.15 15.00
CA GLU A 85 16.86 -15.37 13.57
C GLU A 85 15.94 -16.46 13.00
N LYS A 86 15.80 -17.57 13.74
CA LYS A 86 15.03 -18.73 13.30
C LYS A 86 13.56 -18.38 13.11
N ASN A 87 12.99 -17.65 14.07
CA ASN A 87 11.58 -17.25 14.04
C ASN A 87 11.35 -15.88 13.37
N GLY A 88 12.39 -15.27 12.79
CA GLY A 88 12.28 -14.03 12.03
C GLY A 88 11.94 -12.81 12.88
N LYS A 89 12.34 -12.76 14.16
CA LYS A 89 12.03 -11.65 15.06
C LYS A 89 13.17 -10.65 15.17
N MET A 90 12.80 -9.38 15.21
CA MET A 90 13.71 -8.27 15.46
C MET A 90 12.99 -7.17 16.26
N LEU A 91 13.77 -6.28 16.84
CA LEU A 91 13.32 -4.99 17.34
C LEU A 91 13.78 -3.91 16.37
N ILE A 92 12.87 -3.01 16.01
CA ILE A 92 13.18 -1.82 15.21
C ILE A 92 12.75 -0.61 16.02
N ASP A 93 13.72 0.15 16.53
CA ASP A 93 13.47 1.33 17.37
C ASP A 93 12.53 1.04 18.56
N GLY A 94 12.75 -0.13 19.18
CA GLY A 94 11.96 -0.63 20.32
C GLY A 94 10.62 -1.27 19.95
N ILE A 95 10.21 -1.27 18.68
CA ILE A 95 8.99 -1.93 18.21
C ILE A 95 9.30 -3.38 17.79
N PRO A 96 8.62 -4.39 18.37
CA PRO A 96 8.67 -5.77 17.90
C PRO A 96 8.22 -5.92 16.45
N VAL A 97 9.05 -6.58 15.64
CA VAL A 97 8.76 -6.91 14.25
C VAL A 97 9.04 -8.38 13.99
N THR A 98 8.06 -9.10 13.45
CA THR A 98 8.18 -10.51 13.06
C THR A 98 8.06 -10.64 11.54
N VAL A 99 9.04 -11.27 10.89
CA VAL A 99 9.11 -11.43 9.43
C VAL A 99 8.80 -12.87 9.03
N LEU A 100 7.67 -13.06 8.35
CA LEU A 100 7.22 -14.34 7.81
C LEU A 100 7.79 -14.59 6.42
N ARG A 101 8.28 -15.81 6.17
CA ARG A 101 9.10 -16.12 4.98
C ARG A 101 8.61 -17.33 4.19
N GLU A 102 7.40 -17.83 4.45
CA GLU A 102 6.95 -19.10 3.88
C GLU A 102 5.81 -18.93 2.86
N GLN A 103 4.83 -18.08 3.17
CA GLN A 103 3.55 -18.06 2.45
C GLN A 103 3.44 -16.91 1.45
N ARG A 104 3.33 -17.24 0.16
CA ARG A 104 3.06 -16.25 -0.89
C ARG A 104 1.59 -16.03 -1.19
N ASN A 105 0.77 -17.08 -1.03
CA ASN A 105 -0.66 -16.97 -1.25
C ASN A 105 -1.29 -16.33 0.00
N PRO A 106 -1.98 -15.18 -0.12
CA PRO A 106 -2.65 -14.51 0.99
C PRO A 106 -3.51 -15.41 1.87
N MET A 107 -4.18 -16.42 1.28
CA MET A 107 -5.10 -17.31 1.99
C MET A 107 -4.41 -18.18 3.05
N ASN A 108 -3.11 -18.43 2.90
CA ASN A 108 -2.31 -19.29 3.76
C ASN A 108 -1.53 -18.50 4.83
N ILE A 109 -1.53 -17.17 4.77
CA ILE A 109 -0.78 -16.36 5.75
C ILE A 109 -1.58 -16.34 7.06
N PRO A 110 -1.01 -16.82 8.18
CA PRO A 110 -1.78 -17.06 9.40
C PRO A 110 -1.92 -15.82 10.28
N TRP A 111 -2.49 -14.73 9.77
CA TRP A 111 -2.66 -13.47 10.50
C TRP A 111 -3.32 -13.62 11.87
N ARG A 112 -4.29 -14.54 12.00
CA ARG A 112 -4.98 -14.84 13.27
C ARG A 112 -4.02 -15.28 14.36
N GLN A 113 -2.99 -16.08 14.03
CA GLN A 113 -2.02 -16.58 15.00
C GLN A 113 -1.19 -15.45 15.62
N TYR A 114 -0.97 -14.37 14.86
CA TYR A 114 -0.24 -13.19 15.31
C TYR A 114 -1.16 -12.05 15.79
N GLY A 115 -2.49 -12.22 15.76
CA GLY A 115 -3.45 -11.19 16.16
C GLY A 115 -3.50 -9.97 15.24
N ALA A 116 -3.06 -10.09 13.98
CA ALA A 116 -3.04 -9.01 13.00
C ALA A 116 -4.44 -8.78 12.40
N ASP A 117 -5.24 -7.94 13.06
CA ASP A 117 -6.61 -7.61 12.63
C ASP A 117 -6.65 -6.73 11.37
N ILE A 118 -5.63 -5.89 11.16
CA ILE A 118 -5.53 -5.00 10.00
C ILE A 118 -4.28 -5.38 9.21
N VAL A 119 -4.44 -5.60 7.91
CA VAL A 119 -3.34 -5.94 7.00
C VAL A 119 -3.21 -4.89 5.91
N VAL A 120 -2.00 -4.41 5.66
CA VAL A 120 -1.69 -3.56 4.50
C VAL A 120 -1.03 -4.41 3.42
N ASP A 121 -1.72 -4.64 2.30
CA ASP A 121 -1.15 -5.32 1.14
C ASP A 121 -0.35 -4.34 0.28
N CYS A 122 0.97 -4.50 0.31
CA CYS A 122 1.94 -3.74 -0.46
C CYS A 122 2.55 -4.55 -1.61
N SER A 123 1.97 -5.72 -1.92
CA SER A 123 2.52 -6.64 -2.93
C SER A 123 2.37 -6.13 -4.35
N GLY A 124 1.32 -5.33 -4.59
CA GLY A 124 0.93 -4.90 -5.93
C GLY A 124 0.49 -6.06 -6.85
N SER A 125 0.27 -7.27 -6.33
CA SER A 125 -0.15 -8.43 -7.13
C SER A 125 -1.66 -8.63 -7.13
N PHE A 126 -2.32 -8.39 -6.00
CA PHE A 126 -3.73 -8.74 -5.77
C PHE A 126 -4.66 -7.52 -5.94
N LYS A 127 -4.72 -6.98 -7.17
CA LYS A 127 -5.45 -5.73 -7.46
C LYS A 127 -6.94 -5.91 -7.72
N ASP A 128 -7.38 -7.13 -7.99
CA ASP A 128 -8.77 -7.39 -8.38
C ASP A 128 -9.55 -7.93 -7.18
N PRO A 129 -10.45 -7.13 -6.58
CA PRO A 129 -11.19 -7.51 -5.37
C PRO A 129 -12.31 -8.53 -5.66
N THR A 130 -12.61 -8.85 -6.91
CA THR A 130 -13.61 -9.86 -7.28
C THR A 130 -13.02 -11.26 -7.35
N VAL A 131 -11.69 -11.42 -7.25
CA VAL A 131 -11.03 -12.73 -7.36
C VAL A 131 -11.39 -13.59 -6.15
N PRO A 132 -11.85 -14.83 -6.36
CA PRO A 132 -12.18 -15.76 -5.29
C PRO A 132 -11.02 -16.03 -4.33
N VAL A 133 -11.34 -16.34 -3.08
CA VAL A 133 -10.34 -16.57 -2.02
C VAL A 133 -9.40 -17.75 -2.31
N ASP A 134 -9.88 -18.74 -3.05
CA ASP A 134 -9.23 -20.00 -3.40
C ASP A 134 -8.53 -19.97 -4.76
N ASP A 135 -8.42 -18.81 -5.40
CA ASP A 135 -7.69 -18.67 -6.66
C ASP A 135 -6.23 -19.12 -6.49
N LYS A 136 -5.78 -20.00 -7.39
CA LYS A 136 -4.42 -20.58 -7.37
C LYS A 136 -3.31 -19.53 -7.45
N LYS A 137 -3.58 -18.37 -8.07
CA LYS A 137 -2.64 -17.25 -8.20
C LYS A 137 -2.72 -16.29 -7.00
N GLY A 138 -3.62 -16.53 -6.06
CA GLY A 138 -3.86 -15.74 -4.86
C GLY A 138 -4.85 -14.60 -5.08
N SER A 139 -5.53 -14.23 -4.00
CA SER A 139 -6.52 -13.15 -3.95
C SER A 139 -6.29 -12.28 -2.73
N ILE A 140 -6.60 -10.98 -2.83
CA ILE A 140 -6.53 -10.06 -1.69
C ILE A 140 -7.48 -10.50 -0.57
N ARG A 141 -8.60 -11.14 -0.92
CA ARG A 141 -9.55 -11.74 0.02
C ARG A 141 -8.94 -12.85 0.86
N GLY A 142 -7.85 -13.48 0.39
CA GLY A 142 -7.13 -14.50 1.15
C GLY A 142 -6.63 -14.00 2.50
N HIS A 143 -6.28 -12.71 2.63
CA HIS A 143 -5.90 -12.16 3.94
C HIS A 143 -7.04 -12.20 4.97
N LEU A 144 -8.30 -12.06 4.54
CA LEU A 144 -9.46 -12.21 5.41
C LEU A 144 -9.59 -13.65 5.92
N ASN A 145 -9.35 -14.64 5.04
CA ASN A 145 -9.29 -16.05 5.43
C ASN A 145 -8.18 -16.34 6.45
N GLY A 146 -7.02 -15.72 6.25
CA GLY A 146 -5.88 -15.77 7.17
C GLY A 146 -6.16 -15.17 8.57
N GLY A 147 -7.25 -14.43 8.72
CA GLY A 147 -7.73 -13.90 9.99
C GLY A 147 -7.73 -12.37 10.11
N ALA A 148 -7.33 -11.64 9.06
CA ALA A 148 -7.48 -10.20 9.05
C ALA A 148 -8.97 -9.82 9.05
N LYS A 149 -9.33 -8.76 9.76
CA LYS A 149 -10.68 -8.18 9.77
C LYS A 149 -10.86 -7.14 8.67
N ALA A 150 -9.79 -6.42 8.33
CA ALA A 150 -9.77 -5.46 7.24
C ALA A 150 -8.43 -5.49 6.51
N VAL A 151 -8.47 -5.27 5.19
CA VAL A 151 -7.28 -5.25 4.33
C VAL A 151 -7.22 -3.92 3.58
N ILE A 152 -6.10 -3.22 3.73
CA ILE A 152 -5.80 -1.99 3.02
C ILE A 152 -4.87 -2.32 1.86
N HIS A 153 -5.33 -2.17 0.63
CA HIS A 153 -4.50 -2.29 -0.56
C HIS A 153 -3.78 -0.97 -0.84
N SER A 154 -2.46 -1.02 -1.01
CA SER A 154 -1.64 0.18 -1.27
C SER A 154 -1.73 0.70 -2.72
N ALA A 155 -2.76 0.32 -3.46
CA ALA A 155 -2.96 0.68 -4.86
C ALA A 155 -4.46 0.69 -5.22
N PRO A 156 -4.85 1.28 -6.37
CA PRO A 156 -6.23 1.20 -6.87
C PRO A 156 -6.63 -0.24 -7.17
N PHE A 157 -7.88 -0.59 -6.84
CA PHE A 157 -8.48 -1.82 -7.33
C PHE A 157 -8.67 -1.78 -8.85
N LYS A 158 -8.54 -2.94 -9.49
CA LYS A 158 -8.68 -3.12 -10.94
C LYS A 158 -9.45 -4.40 -11.23
N ILE A 159 -10.74 -4.24 -11.53
CA ILE A 159 -11.62 -5.34 -11.92
C ILE A 159 -11.32 -5.71 -13.37
N LYS A 160 -10.88 -6.94 -13.61
CA LYS A 160 -10.53 -7.42 -14.96
C LYS A 160 -11.76 -7.71 -15.80
N ASN A 161 -12.79 -8.30 -15.20
CA ASN A 161 -14.04 -8.59 -15.86
C ASN A 161 -14.98 -7.38 -15.75
N LYS A 162 -15.11 -6.61 -16.83
CA LYS A 162 -15.96 -5.41 -16.88
C LYS A 162 -17.45 -5.68 -16.67
N ALA A 163 -17.90 -6.93 -16.75
CA ALA A 163 -19.28 -7.30 -16.43
C ALA A 163 -19.54 -7.39 -14.91
N LEU A 164 -18.48 -7.43 -14.10
CA LEU A 164 -18.59 -7.45 -12.64
C LEU A 164 -18.52 -6.03 -12.07
N SER A 165 -19.35 -5.77 -11.08
CA SER A 165 -19.30 -4.55 -10.29
C SER A 165 -18.31 -4.69 -9.13
N THR A 166 -17.88 -3.54 -8.61
CA THR A 166 -17.14 -3.44 -7.35
C THR A 166 -17.94 -4.10 -6.22
N PRO A 167 -17.38 -5.09 -5.48
CA PRO A 167 -18.07 -5.72 -4.39
C PRO A 167 -18.47 -4.72 -3.30
N GLU A 168 -19.63 -4.92 -2.66
CA GLU A 168 -20.17 -3.95 -1.70
C GLU A 168 -19.30 -3.78 -0.44
N ASP A 169 -18.50 -4.78 -0.09
CA ASP A 169 -17.56 -4.74 1.03
C ASP A 169 -16.24 -4.04 0.69
N THR A 170 -16.12 -3.47 -0.51
CA THR A 170 -14.93 -2.77 -0.98
C THR A 170 -15.17 -1.27 -1.11
N THR A 171 -14.14 -0.48 -0.81
CA THR A 171 -14.20 0.99 -0.91
C THR A 171 -12.84 1.58 -1.26
N THR A 172 -12.82 2.75 -1.88
CA THR A 172 -11.61 3.54 -2.13
C THR A 172 -11.62 4.76 -1.22
N LEU A 173 -10.63 4.88 -0.34
CA LEU A 173 -10.55 5.94 0.66
C LEU A 173 -9.21 6.67 0.58
N ILE A 174 -9.30 8.00 0.61
CA ILE A 174 -8.17 8.90 0.74
C ILE A 174 -8.31 9.64 2.07
N TYR A 175 -7.30 9.47 2.93
CA TYR A 175 -7.23 10.16 4.22
C TYR A 175 -7.27 11.67 4.01
N GLY A 176 -8.03 12.39 4.85
CA GLY A 176 -8.27 13.83 4.68
C GLY A 176 -9.33 14.21 3.65
N ILE A 177 -9.77 13.29 2.76
CA ILE A 177 -10.73 13.60 1.68
C ILE A 177 -12.09 12.95 1.93
N ASN A 178 -12.15 11.62 1.90
CA ASN A 178 -13.40 10.86 2.08
C ASN A 178 -13.29 9.73 3.11
N HIS A 179 -12.17 9.65 3.85
CA HIS A 179 -11.91 8.60 4.83
C HIS A 179 -12.98 8.41 5.91
N THR A 180 -13.76 9.45 6.23
CA THR A 180 -14.89 9.38 7.17
C THR A 180 -16.05 8.52 6.66
N ALA A 181 -16.09 8.19 5.36
CA ALA A 181 -17.04 7.25 4.79
C ALA A 181 -16.74 5.78 5.15
N PHE A 182 -15.64 5.50 5.86
CA PHE A 182 -15.32 4.15 6.30
C PHE A 182 -16.39 3.59 7.24
N ASN A 183 -16.97 2.44 6.87
CA ASN A 183 -17.91 1.70 7.70
C ASN A 183 -17.29 0.36 8.12
N PRO A 184 -16.86 0.18 9.37
CA PRO A 184 -16.20 -1.05 9.83
C PRO A 184 -17.11 -2.30 9.82
N LYS A 185 -18.43 -2.13 9.74
CA LYS A 185 -19.38 -3.25 9.63
C LYS A 185 -19.54 -3.76 8.19
N LYS A 186 -19.12 -2.96 7.21
CA LYS A 186 -19.33 -3.23 5.77
C LYS A 186 -18.01 -3.35 5.02
N HIS A 187 -17.10 -2.39 5.21
CA HIS A 187 -15.89 -2.25 4.42
C HIS A 187 -14.78 -3.16 4.97
N LEU A 188 -14.49 -4.24 4.25
CA LEU A 188 -13.45 -5.20 4.58
C LEU A 188 -12.21 -5.01 3.71
N LEU A 189 -12.38 -4.51 2.48
CA LEU A 189 -11.29 -4.28 1.53
C LEU A 189 -11.25 -2.79 1.17
N ILE A 190 -10.13 -2.15 1.47
CA ILE A 190 -9.98 -0.70 1.30
C ILE A 190 -8.84 -0.45 0.32
N SER A 191 -9.10 0.25 -0.77
CA SER A 191 -8.05 0.81 -1.60
C SER A 191 -7.60 2.15 -1.03
N ALA A 192 -6.30 2.32 -0.81
CA ALA A 192 -5.68 3.60 -0.47
C ALA A 192 -5.40 4.48 -1.72
N ALA A 193 -6.12 4.23 -2.81
CA ALA A 193 -5.95 4.86 -4.11
C ALA A 193 -4.51 4.76 -4.65
N SER A 194 -4.10 5.71 -5.50
CA SER A 194 -2.73 5.83 -6.03
C SER A 194 -2.07 7.10 -5.49
N CYS A 195 -0.74 7.17 -5.52
CA CYS A 195 0.02 8.37 -5.17
C CYS A 195 -0.46 9.62 -5.92
N THR A 196 -0.69 9.51 -7.24
CA THR A 196 -1.18 10.62 -8.07
C THR A 196 -2.62 11.00 -7.71
N THR A 197 -3.52 10.03 -7.53
CA THR A 197 -4.91 10.31 -7.12
C THR A 197 -4.94 11.01 -5.75
N THR A 198 -4.12 10.57 -4.80
CA THR A 198 -4.02 11.18 -3.47
C THR A 198 -3.51 12.61 -3.53
N GLY A 199 -2.42 12.86 -4.27
CA GLY A 199 -1.90 14.22 -4.44
C GLY A 199 -2.94 15.14 -5.08
N LEU A 200 -3.57 14.68 -6.15
CA LEU A 200 -4.58 15.45 -6.86
C LEU A 200 -5.84 15.72 -6.02
N ALA A 201 -6.31 14.73 -5.24
CA ALA A 201 -7.48 14.90 -4.40
C ALA A 201 -7.29 16.01 -3.36
N HIS A 202 -6.09 16.12 -2.78
CA HIS A 202 -5.76 17.18 -1.83
C HIS A 202 -5.60 18.56 -2.48
N MET A 203 -5.36 18.62 -3.79
CA MET A 203 -5.36 19.88 -4.54
C MET A 203 -6.78 20.30 -4.94
N VAL A 204 -7.60 19.35 -5.39
CA VAL A 204 -8.92 19.62 -5.96
C VAL A 204 -9.98 19.83 -4.87
N LYS A 205 -9.96 19.05 -3.78
CA LYS A 205 -11.00 19.12 -2.75
C LYS A 205 -11.15 20.52 -2.14
N PRO A 206 -10.08 21.24 -1.74
CA PRO A 206 -10.22 22.59 -1.21
C PRO A 206 -10.80 23.60 -2.21
N LEU A 207 -10.55 23.43 -3.51
CA LEU A 207 -11.13 24.28 -4.55
C LEU A 207 -12.63 24.04 -4.71
N LEU A 208 -13.06 22.77 -4.64
CA LEU A 208 -14.48 22.43 -4.74
C LEU A 208 -15.28 22.83 -3.49
N ASP A 209 -14.65 22.80 -2.31
CA ASP A 209 -15.29 23.17 -1.06
C ASP A 209 -15.43 24.70 -0.89
N ASN A 210 -14.71 25.49 -1.68
CA ASN A 210 -14.82 26.95 -1.68
C ASN A 210 -15.81 27.44 -2.75
N LYS A 211 -16.82 28.21 -2.33
CA LYS A 211 -17.86 28.73 -3.22
C LYS A 211 -17.32 29.51 -4.43
N GLU A 212 -16.29 30.32 -4.24
CA GLU A 212 -15.73 31.20 -5.29
C GLU A 212 -14.97 30.40 -6.37
N THR A 213 -14.41 29.25 -6.01
CA THR A 213 -13.59 28.42 -6.91
C THR A 213 -14.26 27.10 -7.31
N SER A 214 -15.41 26.77 -6.72
CA SER A 214 -16.16 25.53 -6.95
C SER A 214 -16.66 25.34 -8.39
N THR A 215 -16.77 26.42 -9.15
CA THR A 215 -17.24 26.38 -10.55
C THR A 215 -16.07 26.12 -11.50
N ILE A 216 -15.69 24.84 -11.64
CA ILE A 216 -14.62 24.42 -12.55
C ILE A 216 -15.27 23.76 -13.78
N LEU A 217 -15.11 24.36 -14.96
CA LEU A 217 -15.65 23.80 -16.22
C LEU A 217 -14.77 22.66 -16.76
N THR A 218 -13.47 22.90 -16.82
CA THR A 218 -12.47 21.95 -17.33
C THR A 218 -11.19 22.02 -16.50
N ALA A 219 -10.47 20.91 -16.45
CA ALA A 219 -9.18 20.83 -15.80
C ALA A 219 -8.26 19.91 -16.61
N SER A 220 -6.98 20.29 -16.68
CA SER A 220 -5.93 19.44 -17.24
C SER A 220 -4.86 19.24 -16.19
N MET A 221 -4.30 18.03 -16.11
CA MET A 221 -3.16 17.73 -15.27
C MET A 221 -2.11 16.93 -16.02
N SER A 222 -0.85 17.22 -15.72
CA SER A 222 0.27 16.38 -16.07
C SER A 222 1.05 16.06 -14.80
N THR A 223 1.24 14.78 -14.50
CA THR A 223 2.15 14.38 -13.41
C THR A 223 3.53 14.10 -14.00
N ILE A 224 4.53 14.88 -13.63
CA ILE A 224 5.93 14.52 -13.85
C ILE A 224 6.28 13.52 -12.76
N HIS A 225 6.34 12.23 -13.11
CA HIS A 225 6.34 11.14 -12.13
C HIS A 225 7.72 10.48 -12.05
N ALA A 226 8.22 10.32 -10.82
CA ALA A 226 9.45 9.57 -10.58
C ALA A 226 9.33 8.11 -11.04
N VAL A 227 10.43 7.54 -11.50
CA VAL A 227 10.48 6.17 -12.00
C VAL A 227 10.04 5.15 -10.93
N THR A 228 9.37 4.07 -11.36
CA THR A 228 8.90 3.01 -10.46
C THR A 228 9.39 1.62 -10.88
N ASN A 229 9.29 0.64 -9.98
CA ASN A 229 9.66 -0.76 -10.24
C ASN A 229 8.89 -1.44 -11.40
N THR A 230 7.86 -0.78 -11.95
CA THR A 230 7.13 -1.30 -13.12
C THR A 230 7.80 -0.96 -14.46
N GLN A 231 8.71 0.02 -14.46
CA GLN A 231 9.53 0.41 -15.61
C GLN A 231 10.85 -0.37 -15.62
N SER A 232 11.60 -0.27 -16.71
CA SER A 232 12.82 -1.05 -16.91
C SER A 232 14.08 -0.20 -16.87
N VAL A 233 15.12 -0.73 -16.22
CA VAL A 233 16.44 -0.09 -16.15
C VAL A 233 17.04 0.04 -17.55
N LEU A 234 16.97 -1.03 -18.34
CA LEU A 234 17.40 -1.09 -19.73
C LEU A 234 16.22 -1.39 -20.65
N ASP A 235 16.40 -1.18 -21.94
CA ASP A 235 15.39 -1.52 -22.94
C ASP A 235 15.05 -3.02 -22.86
N LYS A 236 13.75 -3.36 -22.87
CA LYS A 236 13.25 -4.74 -22.87
C LYS A 236 12.28 -4.98 -24.02
N LEU A 237 12.06 -6.25 -24.35
CA LEU A 237 11.01 -6.61 -25.29
C LEU A 237 9.62 -6.42 -24.64
N PRO A 238 8.63 -5.86 -25.37
CA PRO A 238 7.25 -5.83 -24.91
C PRO A 238 6.69 -7.25 -24.76
N LYS A 239 5.72 -7.43 -23.86
CA LYS A 239 4.96 -8.67 -23.79
C LYS A 239 4.05 -8.79 -25.02
N ALA A 240 3.73 -10.01 -25.41
CA ALA A 240 2.74 -10.24 -26.46
C ALA A 240 1.42 -9.51 -26.14
N GLY A 241 0.93 -8.71 -27.09
CA GLY A 241 -0.29 -7.92 -26.96
C GLY A 241 -0.15 -6.58 -26.21
N GLU A 242 1.06 -6.20 -25.79
CA GLU A 242 1.29 -4.89 -25.18
C GLU A 242 1.15 -3.77 -26.22
N LYS A 243 0.23 -2.83 -25.96
CA LYS A 243 -0.02 -1.69 -26.86
C LYS A 243 0.86 -0.48 -26.54
N ASP A 244 1.19 -0.27 -25.25
CA ASP A 244 2.05 0.83 -24.82
C ASP A 244 3.50 0.35 -24.70
N ILE A 245 4.25 0.46 -25.80
CA ILE A 245 5.66 0.07 -25.84
C ILE A 245 6.60 1.10 -25.19
N ARG A 246 6.12 2.28 -24.81
CA ARG A 246 7.01 3.34 -24.29
C ARG A 246 7.64 2.93 -22.95
N LYS A 247 6.92 2.14 -22.16
CA LYS A 247 7.39 1.57 -20.88
C LYS A 247 8.47 0.50 -21.03
N THR A 248 8.79 0.10 -22.27
CA THR A 248 9.87 -0.85 -22.51
C THR A 248 11.22 -0.17 -22.69
N ARG A 249 11.27 1.16 -22.78
CA ARG A 249 12.50 1.95 -22.87
C ARG A 249 13.18 2.11 -21.50
N SER A 250 14.49 2.30 -21.52
CA SER A 250 15.34 2.54 -20.36
C SER A 250 14.93 3.82 -19.63
N ILE A 251 14.81 3.74 -18.31
CA ILE A 251 14.48 4.89 -17.46
C ILE A 251 15.61 5.93 -17.30
N LEU A 252 16.86 5.60 -17.65
CA LEU A 252 18.00 6.46 -17.33
C LEU A 252 18.08 7.70 -18.24
N ASN A 253 17.63 7.57 -19.48
CA ASN A 253 17.85 8.57 -20.53
C ASN A 253 16.56 8.92 -21.30
N ASN A 254 15.37 8.67 -20.73
CA ASN A 254 14.10 8.90 -21.41
C ASN A 254 13.08 9.66 -20.54
N ILE A 255 12.29 10.49 -21.21
CA ILE A 255 10.99 10.95 -20.72
C ILE A 255 9.94 9.98 -21.29
N ILE A 256 9.15 9.33 -20.43
CA ILE A 256 8.26 8.22 -20.84
C ILE A 256 6.80 8.63 -20.66
N LEU A 257 6.21 9.15 -21.74
CA LEU A 257 4.82 9.59 -21.78
C LEU A 257 3.84 8.41 -21.68
N THR A 258 3.02 8.37 -20.64
CA THR A 258 1.99 7.34 -20.46
C THR A 258 0.68 7.92 -19.93
N SER A 259 -0.39 7.15 -20.07
CA SER A 259 -1.70 7.54 -19.52
C SER A 259 -1.73 7.32 -18.01
N THR A 260 -2.47 8.18 -17.31
CA THR A 260 -2.78 8.01 -15.89
C THR A 260 -4.25 7.70 -15.68
N GLY A 261 -4.53 6.84 -14.70
CA GLY A 261 -5.90 6.58 -14.25
C GLY A 261 -6.40 7.59 -13.21
N ALA A 262 -5.60 8.60 -12.86
CA ALA A 262 -5.84 9.47 -11.71
C ALA A 262 -7.18 10.20 -11.79
N ALA A 263 -7.56 10.77 -12.94
CA ALA A 263 -8.82 11.50 -13.10
C ALA A 263 -10.05 10.60 -12.90
N LYS A 264 -10.03 9.37 -13.45
CA LYS A 264 -11.12 8.40 -13.25
C LYS A 264 -11.24 7.98 -11.79
N ALA A 265 -10.11 7.69 -11.15
CA ALA A 265 -10.08 7.34 -9.73
C ALA A 265 -10.48 8.52 -8.83
N LEU A 266 -10.19 9.77 -9.24
CA LEU A 266 -10.59 10.95 -8.49
C LEU A 266 -12.11 11.07 -8.42
N ALA A 267 -12.81 10.79 -9.53
CA ALA A 267 -14.28 10.79 -9.58
C ALA A 267 -14.96 9.72 -8.71
N GLU A 268 -14.23 8.69 -8.26
CA GLU A 268 -14.72 7.71 -7.28
C GLU A 268 -14.68 8.26 -5.84
N VAL A 269 -13.72 9.13 -5.55
CA VAL A 269 -13.45 9.67 -4.20
C VAL A 269 -14.12 11.03 -4.01
N ILE A 270 -14.20 11.84 -5.06
CA ILE A 270 -14.82 13.16 -5.10
C ILE A 270 -15.83 13.17 -6.27
N PRO A 271 -17.09 12.77 -6.04
CA PRO A 271 -18.09 12.61 -7.11
C PRO A 271 -18.34 13.87 -7.94
N GLU A 272 -18.18 15.05 -7.36
CA GLU A 272 -18.36 16.36 -7.99
C GLU A 272 -17.44 16.54 -9.22
N VAL A 273 -16.28 15.87 -9.22
CA VAL A 273 -15.33 15.88 -10.34
C VAL A 273 -15.92 15.32 -11.63
N LYS A 274 -16.97 14.49 -11.56
CA LYS A 274 -17.67 13.97 -12.75
C LYS A 274 -18.27 15.08 -13.62
N ASN A 275 -18.54 16.24 -13.04
CA ASN A 275 -19.11 17.39 -13.74
C ASN A 275 -18.03 18.28 -14.39
N ILE A 276 -16.75 17.96 -14.20
CA ILE A 276 -15.61 18.71 -14.72
C ILE A 276 -15.05 17.97 -15.93
N GLY A 277 -14.83 18.68 -17.04
CA GLY A 277 -14.09 18.14 -18.18
C GLY A 277 -12.62 17.92 -17.81
N PHE A 278 -12.28 16.74 -17.27
CA PHE A 278 -10.95 16.45 -16.71
C PHE A 278 -10.09 15.63 -17.67
N MET A 279 -8.92 16.16 -18.04
CA MET A 279 -7.88 15.46 -18.79
C MET A 279 -6.64 15.23 -17.93
N GLY A 280 -5.98 14.09 -18.08
CA GLY A 280 -4.79 13.76 -17.29
C GLY A 280 -3.82 12.84 -17.99
N ASP A 281 -2.54 13.17 -17.94
CA ASP A 281 -1.43 12.33 -18.40
C ASP A 281 -0.32 12.21 -17.35
N SER A 282 0.63 11.32 -17.63
CA SER A 282 1.84 11.10 -16.85
C SER A 282 3.05 11.19 -17.76
N ILE A 283 4.05 11.93 -17.28
CA ILE A 283 5.31 12.20 -17.95
C ILE A 283 6.44 11.54 -17.14
#